data_AF-A0A954BXQ3-F1
#
_entry.id   AF-A0A954BXQ3-F1
#
_cell.length_a   1.000
_cell.length_b   1.000
_cell.length_c   1.000
_cell.angle_alpha   90.00
_cell.angle_beta   90.00
_cell.angle_gamma   90.00
#
_symmetry.space_group_name_H-M   'P 1'
#
loop_
_entity.id
_entity.type
_entity.pdbx_description
1 polymer ?
#
loop_
_entity_poly.entity_id
_entity_poly.type
_entity_poly.pdbx_seq_one_letter_code
_entity_poly.pdbx_strand_id
1 'polypeptide(L)'
;MNRLMTAAVLAFAVFLASCSSNQRDPGGLPDGELSNKDVVRKVIKDGLGRGDLDVIREYVAEDYIQHNPNAADGRQGLIDYLNNRDTSKKVEYISRRLFQEGEYVWAHSELVGDGVRTAVMDLWRVKEGQLVEHWDAMQPQPEKTASGRSMLDGPTDIGDRHKRDANKKLVREFVEAVLVRRDLDRINDYIEGDYYHQHNPGAPDGPEALRSFLQGMKDSGLKFSYEIKRVVAEGNFVLVQALGNADGQPLAIYDLFRCENGKVAEHWDVIQPIPESTRSGHGMVD
;
A
#
# COMPACT_ATOMS: atom_id res chain seq x y z
N MET A 1 67.26 -20.73 47.80
CA MET A 1 66.35 -19.94 48.67
C MET A 1 65.84 -18.74 47.88
N ASN A 2 64.51 -18.65 47.79
CA ASN A 2 63.66 -17.50 47.47
C ASN A 2 63.74 -16.73 46.12
N ARG A 3 62.62 -16.95 45.39
CA ARG A 3 61.70 -15.94 44.82
C ARG A 3 62.05 -15.31 43.47
N LEU A 4 61.47 -15.91 42.41
CA LEU A 4 61.01 -15.18 41.23
C LEU A 4 59.85 -14.25 41.62
N MET A 5 59.94 -12.98 41.22
CA MET A 5 58.80 -12.06 41.16
C MET A 5 58.61 -11.59 39.72
N THR A 6 57.46 -11.93 39.19
CA THR A 6 56.94 -11.59 37.86
C THR A 6 56.42 -10.14 37.89
N ALA A 7 56.90 -9.28 36.98
CA ALA A 7 56.38 -7.94 36.78
C ALA A 7 55.15 -7.98 35.86
N ALA A 8 54.04 -7.40 36.32
CA ALA A 8 52.78 -7.28 35.60
C ALA A 8 52.82 -6.13 34.58
N VAL A 9 52.38 -6.40 33.35
CA VAL A 9 52.16 -5.40 32.30
C VAL A 9 50.69 -4.99 32.33
N LEU A 10 50.42 -3.72 32.61
CA LEU A 10 49.08 -3.11 32.52
C LEU A 10 48.74 -2.86 31.04
N ALA A 11 47.64 -3.44 30.57
CA ALA A 11 47.03 -3.11 29.28
C ALA A 11 46.08 -1.91 29.41
N PHE A 12 46.33 -0.85 28.65
CA PHE A 12 45.42 0.28 28.47
C PHE A 12 44.39 -0.09 27.38
N ALA A 13 43.11 -0.21 27.77
CA ALA A 13 42.00 -0.35 26.84
C ALA A 13 41.49 1.05 26.44
N VAL A 14 41.62 1.39 25.16
CA VAL A 14 41.03 2.60 24.56
C VAL A 14 39.60 2.27 24.16
N PHE A 15 38.61 2.85 24.85
CA PHE A 15 37.22 2.85 24.43
C PHE A 15 37.03 3.88 23.32
N LEU A 16 36.84 3.42 22.07
CA LEU A 16 36.30 4.25 20.99
C LEU A 16 34.79 4.36 21.18
N ALA A 17 34.33 5.52 21.66
CA ALA A 17 32.93 5.89 21.66
C ALA A 17 32.48 6.09 20.20
N SER A 18 31.73 5.12 19.66
CA SER A 18 31.04 5.27 18.39
C SER A 18 29.83 6.17 18.62
N CYS A 19 29.88 7.41 18.12
CA CYS A 19 28.72 8.27 18.02
C CYS A 19 27.79 7.69 16.95
N SER A 20 26.84 6.85 17.36
CA SER A 20 25.69 6.53 16.53
C SER A 20 24.78 7.77 16.50
N SER A 21 24.78 8.47 15.37
CA SER A 21 23.77 9.48 15.08
C SER A 21 22.46 8.75 14.82
N ASN A 22 21.64 8.64 15.85
CA ASN A 22 20.27 8.15 15.75
C ASN A 22 19.46 9.21 14.97
N GLN A 23 19.37 9.05 13.64
CA GLN A 23 18.41 9.82 12.85
C GLN A 23 17.02 9.35 13.25
N ARG A 24 16.38 10.11 14.15
CA ARG A 24 14.96 9.94 14.47
C ARG A 24 14.14 10.25 13.23
N ASP A 25 13.23 9.34 12.90
CA ASP A 25 12.18 9.57 11.92
C ASP A 25 11.33 10.78 12.42
N PRO A 26 11.00 11.78 11.59
CA PRO A 26 10.31 12.99 12.05
C PRO A 26 8.84 12.77 12.47
N GLY A 27 8.35 11.52 12.48
CA GLY A 27 6.97 11.15 12.82
C GLY A 27 6.78 10.39 14.13
N GLY A 28 7.82 10.26 14.97
CA GLY A 28 7.69 9.57 16.27
C GLY A 28 7.07 10.46 17.35
N LEU A 29 5.87 10.11 17.81
CA LEU A 29 5.23 10.67 19.00
C LEU A 29 6.07 10.38 20.28
N PRO A 30 5.93 11.17 21.37
CA PRO A 30 6.67 10.96 22.61
C PRO A 30 6.44 9.58 23.24
N ASP A 31 7.38 9.15 24.10
CA ASP A 31 7.41 7.82 24.70
C ASP A 31 6.05 7.41 25.32
N GLY A 32 5.41 6.40 24.71
CA GLY A 32 4.15 5.80 25.17
C GLY A 32 3.01 5.82 24.13
N GLU A 33 3.10 6.67 23.11
CA GLU A 33 2.07 6.78 22.06
C GLU A 33 2.46 5.96 20.82
N LEU A 34 1.51 5.19 20.27
CA LEU A 34 1.75 4.38 19.06
C LEU A 34 1.96 5.28 17.85
N SER A 35 2.89 4.92 16.96
CA SER A 35 2.97 5.58 15.65
C SER A 35 1.71 5.30 14.81
N ASN A 36 1.40 6.14 13.81
CA ASN A 36 0.27 5.91 12.92
C ASN A 36 0.31 4.51 12.26
N LYS A 37 1.50 4.04 11.86
CA LYS A 37 1.68 2.67 11.34
C LYS A 37 1.41 1.61 12.40
N ASP A 38 1.76 1.83 13.66
CA ASP A 38 1.48 0.87 14.73
C ASP A 38 -0.01 0.81 15.04
N VAL A 39 -0.70 1.96 15.06
CA VAL A 39 -2.16 2.04 15.18
C VAL A 39 -2.83 1.25 14.06
N VAL A 40 -2.51 1.53 12.79
CA VAL A 40 -3.11 0.83 11.65
C VAL A 40 -2.77 -0.66 11.67
N ARG A 41 -1.52 -1.04 11.99
CA ARG A 41 -1.15 -2.46 12.10
C ARG A 41 -1.98 -3.18 13.17
N LYS A 42 -2.22 -2.52 14.30
CA LYS A 42 -3.05 -3.05 15.38
C LYS A 42 -4.50 -3.18 14.93
N VAL A 43 -5.06 -2.16 14.27
CA VAL A 43 -6.43 -2.22 13.73
C VAL A 43 -6.58 -3.32 12.68
N ILE A 44 -5.67 -3.46 11.71
CA ILE A 44 -5.72 -4.54 10.71
C ILE A 44 -5.69 -5.91 11.39
N LYS A 45 -4.71 -6.13 12.27
CA LYS A 45 -4.48 -7.46 12.86
C LYS A 45 -5.53 -7.85 13.89
N ASP A 46 -5.76 -6.99 14.88
CA ASP A 46 -6.60 -7.30 16.02
C ASP A 46 -8.05 -6.87 15.75
N GLY A 47 -8.26 -5.64 15.28
CA GLY A 47 -9.60 -5.12 14.98
C GLY A 47 -10.29 -5.87 13.83
N LEU A 48 -9.76 -5.77 12.61
CA LEU A 48 -10.36 -6.36 11.41
C LEU A 48 -10.13 -7.87 11.35
N GLY A 49 -8.88 -8.30 11.52
CA GLY A 49 -8.48 -9.70 11.42
C GLY A 49 -9.11 -10.58 12.50
N ARG A 50 -8.99 -10.20 13.78
CA ARG A 50 -9.53 -10.99 14.89
C ARG A 50 -10.95 -10.60 15.29
N GLY A 51 -11.44 -9.43 14.89
CA GLY A 51 -12.74 -8.91 15.32
C GLY A 51 -12.72 -8.35 16.73
N ASP A 52 -11.55 -7.89 17.21
CA ASP A 52 -11.44 -7.26 18.51
C ASP A 52 -12.08 -5.87 18.46
N LEU A 53 -13.33 -5.80 18.95
CA LEU A 53 -14.09 -4.57 18.94
C LEU A 53 -13.53 -3.52 19.92
N ASP A 54 -12.76 -3.91 20.93
CA ASP A 54 -12.15 -2.95 21.86
C ASP A 54 -11.04 -2.17 21.16
N VAL A 55 -10.27 -2.84 20.30
CA VAL A 55 -9.33 -2.16 19.39
C VAL A 55 -10.04 -1.19 18.46
N ILE A 56 -11.21 -1.53 17.94
CA ILE A 56 -12.01 -0.60 17.12
C ILE A 56 -12.50 0.59 17.95
N ARG A 57 -12.94 0.37 19.19
CA ARG A 57 -13.36 1.46 20.10
C ARG A 57 -12.25 2.41 20.48
N GLU A 58 -11.05 1.87 20.66
CA GLU A 58 -9.87 2.65 21.06
C GLU A 58 -9.32 3.48 19.88
N TYR A 59 -9.16 2.86 18.71
CA TYR A 59 -8.36 3.44 17.62
C TYR A 59 -9.15 3.95 16.42
N VAL A 60 -10.48 3.81 16.40
CA VAL A 60 -11.33 4.38 15.33
C VAL A 60 -12.15 5.53 15.92
N ALA A 61 -12.07 6.69 15.28
CA ALA A 61 -12.80 7.88 15.70
C ALA A 61 -14.32 7.66 15.59
N GLU A 62 -15.10 8.29 16.48
CA GLU A 62 -16.55 8.10 16.50
C GLU A 62 -17.22 8.51 15.18
N ASP A 63 -16.78 9.63 14.62
CA ASP A 63 -17.17 10.24 13.35
C ASP A 63 -16.31 9.78 12.16
N TYR A 64 -15.67 8.61 12.28
CA TYR A 64 -14.86 8.00 11.22
C TYR A 64 -15.61 7.91 9.89
N ILE A 65 -15.00 8.43 8.83
CA ILE A 65 -15.58 8.45 7.48
C ILE A 65 -15.22 7.15 6.74
N GLN A 66 -16.23 6.41 6.28
CA GLN A 66 -16.05 5.14 5.57
C GLN A 66 -16.35 5.26 4.07
N HIS A 67 -15.47 4.72 3.23
CA HIS A 67 -15.65 4.63 1.77
C HIS A 67 -15.77 3.19 1.27
N ASN A 68 -15.47 2.17 2.08
CA ASN A 68 -15.74 0.78 1.73
C ASN A 68 -17.26 0.59 1.50
N PRO A 69 -17.67 -0.05 0.38
CA PRO A 69 -19.07 -0.11 -0.01
C PRO A 69 -19.96 -0.91 0.96
N ASN A 70 -19.38 -1.77 1.80
CA ASN A 70 -20.09 -2.74 2.62
C ASN A 70 -20.28 -2.30 4.08
N ALA A 71 -19.57 -1.27 4.53
CA ALA A 71 -19.68 -0.76 5.91
C ALA A 71 -20.41 0.58 5.91
N ALA A 72 -21.29 0.77 6.89
CA ALA A 72 -21.91 2.07 7.12
C ALA A 72 -20.89 3.05 7.71
N ASP A 73 -21.24 4.33 7.70
CA ASP A 73 -20.38 5.40 8.20
C ASP A 73 -20.23 5.38 9.73
N GLY A 74 -19.18 6.04 10.23
CA GLY A 74 -18.86 6.12 11.66
C GLY A 74 -18.27 4.84 12.24
N ARG A 75 -17.69 4.95 13.44
CA ARG A 75 -17.16 3.78 14.18
C ARG A 75 -18.23 2.70 14.39
N GLN A 76 -19.46 3.10 14.68
CA GLN A 76 -20.54 2.14 14.91
C GLN A 76 -20.86 1.34 13.64
N GLY A 77 -20.81 1.97 12.45
CA GLY A 77 -21.00 1.28 11.19
C GLY A 77 -19.95 0.19 10.94
N LEU A 78 -18.69 0.44 11.32
CA LEU A 78 -17.62 -0.57 11.28
C LEU A 78 -17.85 -1.70 12.32
N ILE A 79 -18.27 -1.37 13.54
CA ILE A 79 -18.61 -2.38 14.57
C ILE A 79 -19.75 -3.28 14.08
N ASP A 80 -20.79 -2.70 13.49
CA ASP A 80 -21.94 -3.43 12.97
C ASP A 80 -21.54 -4.33 11.80
N TYR A 81 -20.67 -3.84 10.91
CA TYR A 81 -20.07 -4.66 9.85
C TYR A 81 -19.34 -5.88 10.42
N LEU A 82 -18.48 -5.68 11.42
CA LEU A 82 -17.72 -6.77 12.04
C LEU A 82 -18.60 -7.77 12.81
N ASN A 83 -19.68 -7.31 13.45
CA ASN A 83 -20.63 -8.19 14.14
C ASN A 83 -21.46 -9.04 13.17
N ASN A 84 -21.72 -8.54 11.96
CA ASN A 84 -22.54 -9.21 10.96
C ASN A 84 -21.73 -10.15 10.05
N ARG A 85 -20.40 -10.25 10.23
CA ARG A 85 -19.57 -11.16 9.43
C ARG A 85 -19.86 -12.61 9.79
N ASP A 86 -19.76 -13.50 8.81
CA ASP A 86 -19.87 -14.94 9.04
C ASP A 86 -18.63 -15.46 9.78
N THR A 87 -18.71 -15.58 11.10
CA THR A 87 -17.61 -16.05 11.94
C THR A 87 -17.35 -17.55 11.83
N SER A 88 -18.19 -18.31 11.11
CA SER A 88 -17.90 -19.72 10.81
C SER A 88 -16.79 -19.87 9.78
N LYS A 89 -16.57 -18.83 8.95
CA LYS A 89 -15.52 -18.78 7.95
C LYS A 89 -14.24 -18.23 8.57
N LYS A 90 -13.17 -19.02 8.50
CA LYS A 90 -11.85 -18.54 8.90
C LYS A 90 -11.26 -17.71 7.76
N VAL A 91 -11.25 -16.40 7.93
CA VAL A 91 -10.56 -15.45 7.04
C VAL A 91 -9.32 -14.93 7.75
N GLU A 92 -8.16 -15.08 7.13
CA GLU A 92 -6.91 -14.49 7.59
C GLU A 92 -6.65 -13.18 6.87
N TYR A 93 -6.41 -12.11 7.64
CA TYR A 93 -6.02 -10.79 7.12
C TYR A 93 -4.50 -10.62 7.31
N ILE A 94 -3.76 -10.61 6.21
CA ILE A 94 -2.30 -10.57 6.20
C ILE A 94 -1.82 -9.29 5.50
N SER A 95 -1.33 -8.31 6.28
CA SER A 95 -0.66 -7.14 5.71
C SER A 95 0.74 -7.53 5.22
N ARG A 96 1.01 -7.33 3.92
CA ARG A 96 2.32 -7.62 3.30
C ARG A 96 3.23 -6.41 3.30
N ARG A 97 2.65 -5.23 3.07
CA ARG A 97 3.34 -3.94 3.07
C ARG A 97 2.49 -2.92 3.81
N LEU A 98 3.15 -2.02 4.54
CA LEU A 98 2.50 -0.95 5.29
C LEU A 98 3.38 0.30 5.23
N PHE A 99 2.80 1.39 4.75
CA PHE A 99 3.51 2.62 4.44
C PHE A 99 2.78 3.84 5.00
N GLN A 100 3.47 4.99 5.06
CA GLN A 100 2.95 6.24 5.58
C GLN A 100 3.54 7.47 4.87
N GLU A 101 2.69 8.46 4.63
CA GLU A 101 3.06 9.84 4.25
C GLU A 101 2.16 10.82 5.02
N GLY A 102 2.75 11.52 6.01
CA GLY A 102 1.99 12.41 6.87
C GLY A 102 0.90 11.65 7.65
N GLU A 103 -0.34 12.10 7.51
CA GLU A 103 -1.54 11.49 8.11
C GLU A 103 -2.03 10.25 7.34
N TYR A 104 -1.58 10.03 6.10
CA TYR A 104 -2.01 8.90 5.30
C TYR A 104 -1.17 7.66 5.62
N VAL A 105 -1.84 6.54 5.88
CA VAL A 105 -1.23 5.22 6.05
C VAL A 105 -1.93 4.27 5.10
N TRP A 106 -1.19 3.48 4.32
CA TRP A 106 -1.79 2.51 3.40
C TRP A 106 -1.13 1.15 3.51
N ALA A 107 -1.92 0.11 3.24
CA ALA A 107 -1.50 -1.26 3.28
C ALA A 107 -1.76 -1.95 1.95
N HIS A 108 -0.82 -2.82 1.57
CA HIS A 108 -1.04 -3.82 0.54
C HIS A 108 -1.14 -5.17 1.26
N SER A 109 -2.32 -5.75 1.22
CA SER A 109 -2.72 -6.84 2.09
C SER A 109 -3.37 -7.99 1.32
N GLU A 110 -3.50 -9.11 1.99
CA GLU A 110 -4.15 -10.30 1.48
C GLU A 110 -5.20 -10.81 2.46
N LEU A 111 -6.40 -11.08 1.95
CA LEU A 111 -7.42 -11.87 2.65
C LEU A 111 -7.38 -13.31 2.13
N VAL A 112 -7.32 -14.28 3.04
CA VAL A 112 -7.32 -15.71 2.71
C VAL A 112 -8.45 -16.41 3.48
N GLY A 113 -9.43 -16.97 2.77
CA GLY A 113 -10.53 -17.70 3.37
C GLY A 113 -11.34 -18.47 2.33
N ASP A 114 -11.91 -19.62 2.71
CA ASP A 114 -12.75 -20.47 1.84
C ASP A 114 -12.10 -20.84 0.49
N GLY A 115 -10.78 -21.00 0.45
CA GLY A 115 -10.03 -21.29 -0.78
C GLY A 115 -9.88 -20.09 -1.72
N VAL A 116 -10.38 -18.91 -1.34
CA VAL A 116 -10.24 -17.66 -2.08
C VAL A 116 -9.12 -16.82 -1.47
N ARG A 117 -8.26 -16.29 -2.34
CA ARG A 117 -7.24 -15.30 -1.99
C ARG A 117 -7.63 -13.97 -2.64
N THR A 118 -7.61 -12.89 -1.88
CA THR A 118 -8.03 -11.56 -2.35
C THR A 118 -6.91 -10.56 -2.05
N ALA A 119 -6.46 -9.83 -3.05
CA ALA A 119 -5.57 -8.69 -2.88
C ALA A 119 -6.39 -7.48 -2.39
N VAL A 120 -5.88 -6.75 -1.42
CA VAL A 120 -6.53 -5.56 -0.84
C VAL A 120 -5.54 -4.43 -0.79
N MET A 121 -5.97 -3.25 -1.25
CA MET A 121 -5.29 -1.99 -1.03
C MET A 121 -6.17 -1.14 -0.12
N ASP A 122 -5.68 -0.89 1.08
CA ASP A 122 -6.36 -0.06 2.07
C ASP A 122 -5.60 1.26 2.24
N LEU A 123 -6.32 2.35 2.46
CA LEU A 123 -5.78 3.66 2.77
C LEU A 123 -6.58 4.26 3.93
N TRP A 124 -5.88 4.69 4.98
CA TRP A 124 -6.45 5.40 6.12
C TRP A 124 -5.89 6.80 6.22
N ARG A 125 -6.70 7.73 6.71
CA ARG A 125 -6.20 8.95 7.36
C ARG A 125 -6.20 8.75 8.87
N VAL A 126 -5.10 9.14 9.51
CA VAL A 126 -4.89 8.99 10.95
C VAL A 126 -4.64 10.37 11.55
N LYS A 127 -5.39 10.72 12.59
CA LYS A 127 -5.26 11.98 13.32
C LYS A 127 -5.33 11.72 14.81
N GLU A 128 -4.40 12.29 15.58
CA GLU A 128 -4.38 12.19 17.05
C GLU A 128 -4.49 10.73 17.54
N GLY A 129 -3.75 9.81 16.89
CA GLY A 129 -3.75 8.38 17.24
C GLY A 129 -4.99 7.60 16.83
N GLN A 130 -5.96 8.21 16.13
CA GLN A 130 -7.19 7.55 15.68
C GLN A 130 -7.32 7.52 14.16
N LEU A 131 -7.87 6.43 13.63
CA LEU A 131 -8.35 6.34 12.25
C LEU A 131 -9.60 7.21 12.13
N VAL A 132 -9.53 8.19 11.25
CA VAL A 132 -10.61 9.17 11.04
C VAL A 132 -11.28 9.03 9.69
N GLU A 133 -10.67 8.30 8.76
CA GLU A 133 -11.21 8.08 7.41
C GLU A 133 -10.56 6.85 6.77
N HIS A 134 -11.31 6.07 5.99
CA HIS A 134 -10.68 5.06 5.14
C HIS A 134 -11.39 4.70 3.85
N TRP A 135 -10.54 4.32 2.91
CA TRP A 135 -10.88 3.81 1.60
C TRP A 135 -10.18 2.47 1.39
N ASP A 136 -10.81 1.60 0.61
CA ASP A 136 -10.18 0.40 0.12
C ASP A 136 -10.60 0.08 -1.33
N ALA A 137 -9.86 -0.84 -1.93
CA ALA A 137 -10.35 -1.68 -3.00
C ALA A 137 -9.82 -3.09 -2.81
N MET A 138 -10.56 -4.07 -3.34
CA MET A 138 -10.17 -5.47 -3.29
C MET A 138 -10.46 -6.22 -4.59
N GLN A 139 -9.62 -7.19 -4.90
CA GLN A 139 -9.73 -8.01 -6.09
C GLN A 139 -9.35 -9.47 -5.81
N PRO A 140 -10.19 -10.44 -6.16
CA PRO A 140 -9.83 -11.85 -6.11
C PRO A 140 -8.60 -12.14 -6.97
N GLN A 141 -7.64 -12.88 -6.43
CA GLN A 141 -6.44 -13.28 -7.14
C GLN A 141 -6.77 -14.44 -8.09
N PRO A 142 -6.38 -14.38 -9.37
CA PRO A 142 -6.47 -15.53 -10.24
C PRO A 142 -5.37 -16.55 -9.91
N GLU A 143 -5.56 -17.79 -10.34
CA GLU A 143 -4.54 -18.84 -10.20
C GLU A 143 -3.26 -18.53 -10.99
N LYS A 144 -3.38 -17.79 -12.09
CA LYS A 144 -2.28 -17.43 -12.98
C LYS A 144 -2.41 -15.97 -13.40
N THR A 145 -1.28 -15.30 -13.52
CA THR A 145 -1.15 -13.95 -14.06
C THR A 145 -0.35 -13.98 -15.37
N ALA A 146 -0.46 -12.92 -16.17
CA ALA A 146 0.25 -12.80 -17.43
C ALA A 146 1.79 -12.77 -17.26
N SER A 147 2.28 -12.25 -16.13
CA SER A 147 3.71 -12.21 -15.80
C SER A 147 4.22 -13.46 -15.05
N GLY A 148 3.30 -14.28 -14.51
CA GLY A 148 3.63 -15.39 -13.60
C GLY A 148 3.90 -14.98 -12.15
N ARG A 149 3.92 -13.68 -11.82
CA ARG A 149 4.00 -13.19 -10.42
C ARG A 149 2.62 -13.09 -9.80
N SER A 150 2.53 -13.28 -8.49
CA SER A 150 1.24 -13.08 -7.80
C SER A 150 0.88 -11.59 -7.74
N MET A 151 -0.32 -11.27 -7.27
CA MET A 151 -0.67 -9.87 -7.00
C MET A 151 0.04 -9.31 -5.76
N LEU A 152 0.76 -10.11 -4.96
CA LEU A 152 1.23 -9.74 -3.61
C LEU A 152 2.74 -9.90 -3.38
N ASP A 153 3.43 -10.73 -4.16
CA ASP A 153 4.87 -10.99 -4.05
C ASP A 153 5.73 -9.79 -4.46
N GLY A 154 7.05 -9.95 -4.39
CA GLY A 154 8.02 -8.88 -4.63
C GLY A 154 8.51 -8.19 -3.35
N PRO A 155 9.34 -7.13 -3.47
CA PRO A 155 10.00 -6.49 -2.34
C PRO A 155 9.04 -5.83 -1.35
N THR A 156 9.43 -5.82 -0.08
CA THR A 156 8.70 -5.14 1.02
C THR A 156 9.55 -4.07 1.71
N ASP A 157 10.87 -4.09 1.51
CA ASP A 157 11.80 -3.15 2.12
C ASP A 157 11.70 -1.76 1.49
N ILE A 158 11.55 -0.75 2.35
CA ILE A 158 11.41 0.65 1.95
C ILE A 158 12.80 1.27 1.74
N GLY A 159 13.22 1.33 0.48
CA GLY A 159 14.44 2.00 0.02
C GLY A 159 14.21 3.48 -0.30
N ASP A 160 15.27 4.18 -0.73
CA ASP A 160 15.22 5.54 -1.30
C ASP A 160 14.35 6.57 -0.56
N ARG A 161 14.31 6.51 0.78
CA ARG A 161 13.55 7.45 1.63
C ARG A 161 13.83 8.92 1.30
N HIS A 162 15.08 9.24 1.03
CA HIS A 162 15.54 10.58 0.64
C HIS A 162 15.08 11.03 -0.76
N LYS A 163 14.58 10.12 -1.60
CA LYS A 163 14.06 10.42 -2.96
C LYS A 163 12.54 10.35 -3.04
N ARG A 164 11.83 10.23 -1.91
CA ARG A 164 10.36 10.11 -1.85
C ARG A 164 9.64 11.10 -2.79
N ASP A 165 9.99 12.38 -2.73
CA ASP A 165 9.39 13.41 -3.61
C ASP A 165 9.69 13.21 -5.09
N ALA A 166 10.93 12.84 -5.42
CA ALA A 166 11.32 12.57 -6.80
C ALA A 166 10.60 11.33 -7.35
N ASN A 167 10.50 10.25 -6.57
CA ASN A 167 9.78 9.04 -6.93
C ASN A 167 8.27 9.31 -7.10
N LYS A 168 7.68 10.07 -6.16
CA LYS A 168 6.28 10.49 -6.22
C LYS A 168 5.99 11.30 -7.49
N LYS A 169 6.88 12.23 -7.84
CA LYS A 169 6.78 13.02 -9.09
C LYS A 169 6.92 12.13 -10.32
N LEU A 170 7.92 11.25 -10.35
CA LEU A 170 8.17 10.31 -11.46
C LEU A 170 6.93 9.46 -11.76
N VAL A 171 6.35 8.83 -10.74
CA VAL A 171 5.18 7.97 -10.88
C VAL A 171 3.96 8.76 -11.33
N ARG A 172 3.72 9.96 -10.76
CA ARG A 172 2.66 10.84 -11.22
C ARG A 172 2.80 11.15 -12.71
N GLU A 173 3.98 11.55 -13.16
CA GLU A 173 4.24 11.90 -14.56
C GLU A 173 4.11 10.69 -15.50
N PHE A 174 4.48 9.49 -15.04
CA PHE A 174 4.26 8.24 -15.75
C PHE A 174 2.76 7.94 -15.92
N VAL A 175 2.00 7.94 -14.83
CA VAL A 175 0.56 7.68 -14.84
C VAL A 175 -0.18 8.70 -15.71
N GLU A 176 0.14 9.99 -15.58
CA GLU A 176 -0.48 11.04 -16.39
C GLU A 176 -0.17 10.88 -17.89
N ALA A 177 1.06 10.53 -18.26
CA ALA A 177 1.43 10.33 -19.66
C ALA A 177 0.80 9.06 -20.24
N VAL A 178 1.00 7.93 -19.58
CA VAL A 178 0.75 6.59 -20.13
C VAL A 178 -0.68 6.11 -19.85
N LEU A 179 -1.17 6.27 -18.61
CA LEU A 179 -2.47 5.76 -18.21
C LEU A 179 -3.61 6.75 -18.48
N VAL A 180 -3.38 8.05 -18.28
CA VAL A 180 -4.37 9.10 -18.52
C VAL A 180 -4.39 9.54 -19.98
N ARG A 181 -3.26 10.04 -20.52
CA ARG A 181 -3.21 10.59 -21.89
C ARG A 181 -3.04 9.53 -22.98
N ARG A 182 -2.74 8.28 -22.60
CA ARG A 182 -2.46 7.17 -23.53
C ARG A 182 -1.30 7.46 -24.49
N ASP A 183 -0.32 8.21 -24.03
CA ASP A 183 0.91 8.53 -24.76
C ASP A 183 1.93 7.40 -24.59
N LEU A 184 1.72 6.32 -25.37
CA LEU A 184 2.51 5.10 -25.23
C LEU A 184 3.98 5.30 -25.62
N ASP A 185 4.29 6.24 -26.50
CA ASP A 185 5.66 6.53 -26.94
C ASP A 185 6.56 6.99 -25.79
N ARG A 186 5.96 7.50 -24.73
CA ARG A 186 6.67 7.95 -23.53
C ARG A 186 6.94 6.87 -22.49
N ILE A 187 6.50 5.63 -22.68
CA ILE A 187 6.75 4.55 -21.70
C ILE A 187 8.24 4.44 -21.35
N ASN A 188 9.12 4.52 -22.35
CA ASN A 188 10.57 4.35 -22.16
C ASN A 188 11.24 5.61 -21.57
N ASP A 189 10.51 6.74 -21.44
CA ASP A 189 10.98 7.88 -20.64
C ASP A 189 11.04 7.52 -19.14
N TYR A 190 10.16 6.62 -18.70
CA TYR A 190 9.92 6.33 -17.28
C TYR A 190 10.41 4.95 -16.84
N ILE A 191 10.46 3.99 -17.76
CA ILE A 191 10.92 2.62 -17.54
C ILE A 191 12.27 2.43 -18.24
N GLU A 192 13.19 1.68 -17.65
CA GLU A 192 14.51 1.42 -18.23
C GLU A 192 14.64 -0.01 -18.75
N GLY A 193 15.17 -0.17 -19.97
CA GLY A 193 15.40 -1.47 -20.59
C GLY A 193 14.16 -2.35 -20.57
N ASP A 194 14.35 -3.64 -20.30
CA ASP A 194 13.25 -4.59 -20.10
C ASP A 194 12.83 -4.70 -18.61
N TYR A 195 13.26 -3.75 -17.77
CA TYR A 195 13.13 -3.82 -16.32
C TYR A 195 11.81 -3.20 -15.84
N TYR A 196 10.72 -3.94 -16.02
CA TYR A 196 9.41 -3.62 -15.46
C TYR A 196 8.67 -4.89 -15.05
N HIS A 197 8.62 -5.14 -13.75
CA HIS A 197 7.94 -6.30 -13.18
C HIS A 197 6.46 -6.02 -12.95
N GLN A 198 5.59 -6.88 -13.49
CA GLN A 198 4.16 -6.73 -13.34
C GLN A 198 3.54 -7.74 -12.39
N HIS A 199 2.62 -7.26 -11.56
CA HIS A 199 1.75 -8.05 -10.70
C HIS A 199 0.27 -7.86 -11.05
N ASN A 200 -0.06 -6.95 -11.97
CA ASN A 200 -1.38 -6.88 -12.58
C ASN A 200 -1.69 -8.24 -13.25
N PRO A 201 -2.88 -8.82 -13.01
CA PRO A 201 -3.20 -10.15 -13.54
C PRO A 201 -3.15 -10.30 -15.06
N GLY A 202 -3.46 -9.25 -15.81
CA GLY A 202 -3.56 -9.24 -17.27
C GLY A 202 -2.36 -8.67 -18.01
N ALA A 203 -1.45 -7.95 -17.33
CA ALA A 203 -0.31 -7.30 -17.95
C ALA A 203 0.98 -8.12 -17.80
N PRO A 204 1.69 -8.44 -18.90
CA PRO A 204 3.00 -9.09 -18.82
C PRO A 204 4.11 -8.13 -18.41
N ASP A 205 5.29 -8.67 -18.10
CA ASP A 205 6.51 -7.91 -17.79
C ASP A 205 7.05 -7.11 -19.00
N GLY A 206 7.68 -5.99 -18.68
CA GLY A 206 8.46 -5.19 -19.63
C GLY A 206 7.65 -4.06 -20.30
N PRO A 207 8.32 -2.97 -20.71
CA PRO A 207 7.65 -1.81 -21.28
C PRO A 207 6.98 -2.09 -22.63
N GLU A 208 7.55 -2.96 -23.47
CA GLU A 208 6.95 -3.32 -24.76
C GLU A 208 5.70 -4.19 -24.60
N ALA A 209 5.66 -5.05 -23.56
CA ALA A 209 4.45 -5.78 -23.22
C ALA A 209 3.37 -4.86 -22.67
N LEU A 210 3.74 -3.89 -21.82
CA LEU A 210 2.82 -2.85 -21.35
C LEU A 210 2.25 -2.03 -22.52
N ARG A 211 3.11 -1.61 -23.46
CA ARG A 211 2.69 -0.91 -24.69
C ARG A 211 1.67 -1.75 -25.47
N SER A 212 1.98 -3.02 -25.70
CA SER A 212 1.11 -3.94 -26.44
C SER A 212 -0.23 -4.18 -25.72
N PHE A 213 -0.20 -4.31 -24.39
CA PHE A 213 -1.38 -4.47 -23.56
C PHE A 213 -2.31 -3.25 -23.66
N LEU A 214 -1.77 -2.04 -23.49
CA LEU A 214 -2.53 -0.80 -23.58
C LEU A 214 -3.03 -0.51 -25.00
N GLN A 215 -2.24 -0.84 -26.02
CA GLN A 215 -2.66 -0.73 -27.42
C GLN A 215 -3.78 -1.73 -27.74
N GLY A 216 -3.70 -2.97 -27.23
CA GLY A 216 -4.76 -3.96 -27.38
C GLY A 216 -6.09 -3.54 -26.75
N MET A 217 -6.05 -2.85 -25.59
CA MET A 217 -7.24 -2.25 -25.00
C MET A 217 -7.86 -1.16 -25.88
N LYS A 218 -7.02 -0.33 -26.53
CA LYS A 218 -7.49 0.70 -27.47
C LYS A 218 -8.12 0.06 -28.72
N ASP A 219 -7.46 -0.95 -29.28
CA ASP A 219 -7.89 -1.61 -30.51
C ASP A 219 -9.15 -2.46 -30.33
N SER A 220 -9.43 -2.93 -29.11
CA SER A 220 -10.71 -3.59 -28.78
C SER A 220 -11.91 -2.64 -28.79
N GLY A 221 -11.67 -1.33 -28.81
CA GLY A 221 -12.71 -0.30 -28.74
C GLY A 221 -13.18 0.02 -27.32
N LEU A 222 -12.52 -0.51 -26.29
CA LEU A 222 -12.82 -0.22 -24.88
C LEU A 222 -12.72 1.28 -24.61
N LYS A 223 -13.81 1.89 -24.14
CA LYS A 223 -13.80 3.28 -23.68
C LYS A 223 -13.36 3.31 -22.24
N PHE A 224 -12.09 3.68 -22.04
CA PHE A 224 -11.50 3.78 -20.71
C PHE A 224 -11.13 5.22 -20.36
N SER A 225 -11.53 5.68 -19.18
CA SER A 225 -11.02 6.92 -18.57
C SER A 225 -10.35 6.64 -17.22
N TYR A 226 -9.42 7.51 -16.84
CA TYR A 226 -8.66 7.42 -15.60
C TYR A 226 -8.47 8.82 -15.02
N GLU A 227 -8.84 9.02 -13.77
CA GLU A 227 -8.69 10.27 -13.03
C GLU A 227 -7.94 10.01 -11.73
N ILE A 228 -6.76 10.64 -11.57
CA ILE A 228 -5.99 10.57 -10.33
C ILE A 228 -6.74 11.32 -9.22
N LYS A 229 -7.07 10.62 -8.14
CA LYS A 229 -7.66 11.22 -6.92
C LYS A 229 -6.59 11.55 -5.90
N ARG A 230 -5.63 10.65 -5.70
CA ARG A 230 -4.57 10.80 -4.70
C ARG A 230 -3.28 10.15 -5.14
N VAL A 231 -2.17 10.71 -4.71
CA VAL A 231 -0.84 10.10 -4.80
C VAL A 231 -0.15 10.23 -3.46
N VAL A 232 0.31 9.13 -2.88
CA VAL A 232 1.11 9.09 -1.64
C VAL A 232 2.35 8.22 -1.81
N ALA A 233 3.42 8.49 -1.06
CA ALA A 233 4.70 7.82 -1.22
C ALA A 233 5.50 7.69 0.08
N GLU A 234 6.12 6.52 0.30
CA GLU A 234 7.14 6.31 1.34
C GLU A 234 8.39 5.70 0.65
N GLY A 235 9.46 6.50 0.57
CA GLY A 235 10.69 6.11 -0.10
C GLY A 235 10.51 5.75 -1.59
N ASN A 236 10.82 4.50 -1.94
CA ASN A 236 10.67 3.99 -3.30
C ASN A 236 9.27 3.48 -3.64
N PHE A 237 8.32 3.44 -2.71
CA PHE A 237 6.95 3.02 -3.00
C PHE A 237 6.02 4.22 -3.17
N VAL A 238 5.20 4.20 -4.21
CA VAL A 238 4.23 5.24 -4.52
C VAL A 238 2.88 4.59 -4.82
N LEU A 239 1.85 4.95 -4.06
CA LEU A 239 0.47 4.57 -4.30
C LEU A 239 -0.24 5.69 -5.07
N VAL A 240 -0.98 5.32 -6.12
CA VAL A 240 -1.93 6.16 -6.82
C VAL A 240 -3.32 5.58 -6.62
N GLN A 241 -4.22 6.38 -6.07
CA GLN A 241 -5.64 6.07 -6.03
C GLN A 241 -6.33 6.86 -7.14
N ALA A 242 -7.19 6.19 -7.90
CA ALA A 242 -7.84 6.76 -9.05
C ALA A 242 -9.29 6.30 -9.22
N LEU A 243 -10.08 7.16 -9.87
CA LEU A 243 -11.38 6.82 -10.42
C LEU A 243 -11.18 6.41 -11.88
N GLY A 244 -11.51 5.17 -12.20
CA GLY A 244 -11.59 4.67 -13.56
C GLY A 244 -13.02 4.61 -14.08
N ASN A 245 -13.18 4.57 -15.39
CA ASN A 245 -14.42 4.14 -16.04
C ASN A 245 -14.09 3.23 -17.21
N ALA A 246 -14.76 2.07 -17.30
CA ALA A 246 -14.64 1.14 -18.41
C ALA A 246 -16.03 0.90 -19.01
N ASP A 247 -16.28 1.40 -20.22
CA ASP A 247 -17.57 1.27 -20.93
C ASP A 247 -18.80 1.64 -20.08
N GLY A 248 -18.67 2.69 -19.26
CA GLY A 248 -19.73 3.17 -18.38
C GLY A 248 -19.65 2.62 -16.96
N GLN A 249 -18.91 1.53 -16.70
CA GLN A 249 -18.71 0.98 -15.35
C GLN A 249 -17.65 1.79 -14.59
N PRO A 250 -18.00 2.50 -13.49
CA PRO A 250 -17.00 3.13 -12.62
C PRO A 250 -16.16 2.09 -11.88
N LEU A 251 -14.88 2.41 -11.68
CA LEU A 251 -13.86 1.55 -11.07
C LEU A 251 -13.10 2.32 -9.99
N ALA A 252 -12.92 1.73 -8.82
CA ALA A 252 -11.94 2.14 -7.82
C ALA A 252 -10.63 1.46 -8.16
N ILE A 253 -9.60 2.25 -8.45
CA ILE A 253 -8.29 1.76 -8.89
C ILE A 253 -7.22 2.21 -7.89
N TYR A 254 -6.39 1.26 -7.48
CA TYR A 254 -5.22 1.50 -6.65
C TYR A 254 -4.02 0.90 -7.35
N ASP A 255 -3.12 1.74 -7.85
CA ASP A 255 -1.86 1.34 -8.46
C ASP A 255 -0.73 1.61 -7.45
N LEU A 256 0.00 0.57 -7.06
CA LEU A 256 1.22 0.67 -6.25
C LEU A 256 2.42 0.46 -7.16
N PHE A 257 3.34 1.42 -7.14
CA PHE A 257 4.58 1.38 -7.90
C PHE A 257 5.79 1.30 -6.98
N ARG A 258 6.82 0.59 -7.41
CA ARG A 258 8.17 0.70 -6.86
C ARG A 258 9.09 1.38 -7.86
N CYS A 259 9.87 2.33 -7.37
CA CYS A 259 10.92 2.97 -8.13
C CYS A 259 12.29 2.36 -7.82
N GLU A 260 13.16 2.35 -8.83
CA GLU A 260 14.55 1.94 -8.69
C GLU A 260 15.40 2.71 -9.70
N ASN A 261 16.58 3.17 -9.30
CA ASN A 261 17.51 3.89 -10.17
C ASN A 261 16.89 5.09 -10.91
N GLY A 262 15.88 5.73 -10.31
CA GLY A 262 15.16 6.86 -10.91
C GLY A 262 14.17 6.48 -12.02
N LYS A 263 13.74 5.21 -12.05
CA LYS A 263 12.80 4.64 -13.03
C LYS A 263 11.68 3.89 -12.31
N VAL A 264 10.56 3.70 -13.00
CA VAL A 264 9.47 2.82 -12.54
C VAL A 264 9.89 1.38 -12.83
N ALA A 265 9.99 0.55 -11.80
CA ALA A 265 10.58 -0.78 -11.88
C ALA A 265 9.57 -1.91 -11.67
N GLU A 266 8.50 -1.67 -10.91
CA GLU A 266 7.56 -2.71 -10.51
C GLU A 266 6.19 -2.11 -10.21
N HIS A 267 5.14 -2.85 -10.56
CA HIS A 267 3.75 -2.39 -10.46
C HIS A 267 2.82 -3.50 -9.96
N TRP A 268 2.01 -3.16 -8.96
CA TRP A 268 0.87 -3.93 -8.45
C TRP A 268 -0.39 -3.08 -8.55
N ASP A 269 -1.53 -3.70 -8.79
CA ASP A 269 -2.80 -2.99 -8.73
C ASP A 269 -3.93 -3.82 -8.13
N VAL A 270 -4.97 -3.10 -7.75
CA VAL A 270 -6.30 -3.62 -7.46
C VAL A 270 -7.32 -2.76 -8.19
N ILE A 271 -8.20 -3.41 -8.94
CA ILE A 271 -9.28 -2.77 -9.69
C ILE A 271 -10.61 -3.36 -9.22
N GLN A 272 -11.46 -2.53 -8.61
CA GLN A 272 -12.77 -2.95 -8.12
C GLN A 272 -13.89 -2.15 -8.80
N PRO A 273 -14.91 -2.81 -9.39
CA PRO A 273 -16.13 -2.13 -9.82
C PRO A 273 -16.82 -1.41 -8.66
N ILE A 274 -17.10 -0.12 -8.85
CA ILE A 274 -17.84 0.67 -7.86
C ILE A 274 -19.34 0.33 -8.01
N PRO A 275 -20.02 -0.08 -6.91
CA PRO A 275 -21.45 -0.35 -6.94
C PRO A 275 -22.25 0.94 -7.12
N GLU A 276 -23.52 0.83 -7.51
CA GLU A 276 -24.42 1.99 -7.67
C GLU A 276 -24.59 2.81 -6.37
N SER A 277 -24.44 2.16 -5.21
CA SER A 277 -24.49 2.80 -3.91
C SER A 277 -23.55 2.12 -2.91
N THR A 278 -23.08 2.89 -1.93
CA THR A 278 -22.31 2.40 -0.79
C THR A 278 -23.16 2.48 0.48
N ARG A 279 -22.87 1.64 1.48
CA ARG A 279 -23.60 1.68 2.75
C ARG A 279 -23.39 2.96 3.55
N SER A 280 -22.23 3.60 3.40
CA SER A 280 -21.95 4.90 4.02
C SER A 280 -22.57 6.07 3.25
N GLY A 281 -22.82 5.92 1.95
CA GLY A 281 -23.21 7.01 1.05
C GLY A 281 -22.03 7.78 0.44
N HIS A 282 -20.79 7.47 0.84
CA HIS A 282 -19.57 8.06 0.28
C HIS A 282 -19.04 7.24 -0.90
N GLY A 283 -18.44 7.86 -1.91
CA GLY A 283 -17.83 7.14 -3.04
C GLY A 283 -16.50 6.49 -2.67
N MET A 284 -16.16 5.37 -3.32
CA MET A 284 -15.00 4.54 -2.93
C MET A 284 -13.62 5.21 -3.09
N VAL A 285 -13.54 6.35 -3.79
CA VAL A 285 -12.29 7.07 -4.07
C VAL A 285 -12.44 8.60 -3.97
N ASP A 286 -13.50 9.06 -3.31
CA ASP A 286 -13.78 10.48 -3.11
C ASP A 286 -12.84 11.16 -2.09
#